data_AF-A0A6P5XMZ1-F1
#
_entry.id   AF-A0A6P5XMZ1-F1
#
_cell.length_a   1.000
_cell.length_b   1.000
_cell.length_c   1.000
_cell.angle_alpha   90.00
_cell.angle_beta   90.00
_cell.angle_gamma   90.00
#
_symmetry.space_group_name_H-M   'P 1'
#
loop_
_entity.id
_entity.type
_entity.pdbx_description
1 polymer ?
#
loop_
_entity_poly.entity_id
_entity_poly.type
_entity_poly.pdbx_seq_one_letter_code
_entity_poly.pdbx_strand_id
1 'polypeptide(L)'
;MTDTGVAQQISIFRSQINNKSRFSDDSLRILESVLASNDVKSLFQMRSSLKEFIRSESLSVIRQIAAKPVDQQLSVLEFFVRAFAIIGDIESCLALRYEALVLREHKSQIQQWLQVSHLEWLNFAEQSLESGFYAIAAKACDYALSCLGRNGVAESKTDEWFENLQVTEKINNLKNSALTLAASHSGTDSEILEKENS
;
A
#
# COMPACT_ATOMS: atom_id res chain seq x y z
N MET A 1 10.85 -2.07 -35.63
CA MET A 1 12.01 -2.72 -34.96
C MET A 1 11.99 -2.57 -33.43
N THR A 2 10.96 -2.00 -32.81
CA THR A 2 10.88 -1.73 -31.36
C THR A 2 10.24 -2.84 -30.52
N ASP A 3 9.40 -3.69 -31.12
CA ASP A 3 8.58 -4.68 -30.42
C ASP A 3 9.39 -5.84 -29.78
N THR A 4 10.49 -6.24 -30.42
CA THR A 4 11.38 -7.31 -29.92
C THR A 4 12.19 -6.92 -28.69
N GLY A 5 12.49 -5.62 -28.51
CA GLY A 5 13.23 -5.12 -27.36
C GLY A 5 12.40 -5.12 -26.08
N VAL A 6 11.13 -4.72 -26.18
CA VAL A 6 10.19 -4.67 -25.06
C VAL A 6 9.83 -6.07 -24.57
N ALA A 7 9.55 -7.00 -25.50
CA ALA A 7 9.28 -8.39 -25.16
C ALA A 7 10.46 -9.05 -24.41
N GLN A 8 11.70 -8.75 -24.82
CA GLN A 8 12.90 -9.25 -24.14
C GLN A 8 13.03 -8.67 -22.72
N GLN A 9 12.79 -7.37 -22.54
CA GLN A 9 12.81 -6.73 -21.22
C GLN A 9 11.76 -7.34 -20.28
N ILE A 10 10.55 -7.62 -20.76
CA ILE A 10 9.50 -8.30 -19.98
C ILE A 10 9.94 -9.71 -19.58
N SER A 11 10.55 -10.46 -20.51
CA SER A 11 11.07 -11.81 -20.22
C SER A 11 12.15 -11.77 -19.13
N ILE A 12 13.06 -10.80 -19.20
CA ILE A 12 14.10 -10.58 -18.18
C ILE A 12 13.46 -10.24 -16.83
N PHE A 13 12.51 -9.31 -16.80
CA PHE A 13 11.79 -8.95 -15.57
C PHE A 13 11.13 -10.18 -14.93
N ARG A 14 10.34 -10.94 -15.71
CA ARG A 14 9.67 -12.16 -15.23
C ARG A 14 10.66 -13.18 -14.67
N SER A 15 11.78 -13.40 -15.36
CA SER A 15 12.83 -14.30 -14.90
C SER A 15 13.45 -13.85 -13.57
N GLN A 16 13.67 -12.54 -13.38
CA GLN A 16 14.20 -12.01 -12.13
C GLN A 16 13.24 -12.23 -10.95
N ILE A 17 11.93 -12.00 -11.15
CA ILE A 17 10.91 -12.24 -10.13
C ILE A 17 10.78 -13.74 -9.82
N ASN A 18 10.71 -14.60 -10.84
CA ASN A 18 10.55 -16.04 -10.68
C ASN A 18 11.73 -16.72 -9.97
N ASN A 19 12.93 -16.16 -10.08
CA ASN A 19 14.11 -16.65 -9.38
C ASN A 19 14.14 -16.24 -7.89
N LYS A 20 13.15 -15.47 -7.42
CA LYS A 20 12.83 -15.12 -6.01
C LYS A 20 14.00 -14.65 -5.13
N SER A 21 15.09 -14.22 -5.78
CA SER A 21 16.36 -13.86 -5.15
C SER A 21 16.82 -12.45 -5.55
N ARG A 22 16.09 -11.79 -6.47
CA ARG A 22 16.47 -10.50 -7.05
C ARG A 22 15.30 -9.53 -7.07
N PHE A 23 14.91 -9.08 -5.88
CA PHE A 23 14.05 -7.91 -5.72
C PHE A 23 14.97 -6.68 -5.67
N SER A 24 15.16 -6.04 -6.82
CA SER A 24 16.18 -5.00 -6.99
C SER A 24 15.64 -3.80 -7.77
N ASP A 25 16.26 -2.64 -7.59
CA ASP A 25 15.94 -1.43 -8.34
C ASP A 25 16.09 -1.63 -9.86
N ASP A 26 17.02 -2.48 -10.29
CA ASP A 26 17.20 -2.78 -11.72
C ASP A 26 15.97 -3.45 -12.32
N SER A 27 15.30 -4.33 -11.56
CA SER A 27 14.03 -4.94 -11.99
C SER A 27 12.92 -3.89 -12.13
N LEU A 28 12.88 -2.90 -11.23
CA LEU A 28 11.91 -1.81 -11.29
C LEU A 28 12.16 -0.88 -12.48
N ARG A 29 13.43 -0.56 -12.78
CA ARG A 29 13.80 0.23 -13.96
C ARG A 29 13.41 -0.46 -15.27
N ILE A 30 13.55 -1.78 -15.34
CA ILE A 30 13.08 -2.55 -16.49
C ILE A 30 11.56 -2.37 -16.65
N LEU A 31 10.81 -2.47 -15.55
CA LEU A 31 9.37 -2.30 -15.55
C LEU A 31 8.95 -0.89 -16.00
N GLU A 32 9.61 0.15 -15.51
CA GLU A 32 9.40 1.54 -15.93
C GLU A 32 9.69 1.76 -17.42
N SER A 33 10.84 1.24 -17.91
CA SER A 33 11.24 1.32 -19.31
C SER A 33 10.20 0.69 -20.24
N VAL A 34 9.72 -0.51 -19.87
CA VAL A 34 8.68 -1.22 -20.63
C VAL A 34 7.39 -0.40 -20.69
N LEU A 35 6.97 0.22 -19.58
CA LEU A 35 5.75 1.03 -19.57
C LEU A 35 5.90 2.36 -20.32
N ALA A 36 7.11 2.88 -20.46
CA ALA A 36 7.35 4.13 -21.20
C ALA A 36 7.35 3.96 -22.73
N SER A 37 7.57 2.75 -23.25
CA SER A 37 7.90 2.52 -24.67
C SER A 37 6.73 2.08 -25.58
N ASN A 38 5.52 1.90 -25.06
CA ASN A 38 4.42 1.26 -25.79
C ASN A 38 3.34 2.24 -26.28
N ASP A 39 2.73 1.92 -27.42
CA ASP A 39 1.50 2.60 -27.86
C ASP A 39 0.34 2.31 -26.89
N VAL A 40 -0.66 3.18 -26.86
CA VAL A 40 -1.72 3.17 -25.83
C VAL A 40 -2.48 1.84 -25.77
N LYS A 41 -2.68 1.14 -26.90
CA LYS A 41 -3.47 -0.09 -26.95
C LYS A 41 -2.65 -1.30 -26.51
N SER A 42 -1.41 -1.42 -26.95
CA SER A 42 -0.49 -2.48 -26.49
C SER A 42 -0.12 -2.31 -25.01
N LEU A 43 0.01 -1.06 -24.54
CA LEU A 43 0.27 -0.73 -23.14
C LEU A 43 -0.84 -1.24 -22.21
N PHE A 44 -2.11 -1.09 -22.58
CA PHE A 44 -3.22 -1.53 -21.72
C PHE A 44 -3.24 -3.04 -21.50
N GLN A 45 -3.10 -3.82 -22.59
CA GLN A 45 -3.05 -5.28 -22.52
C GLN A 45 -1.82 -5.75 -21.73
N MET A 46 -0.67 -5.13 -22.00
CA MET A 46 0.57 -5.43 -21.30
C MET A 46 0.49 -5.12 -19.80
N ARG A 47 -0.05 -3.96 -19.41
CA ARG A 47 -0.27 -3.60 -18.01
C ARG A 47 -1.16 -4.62 -17.31
N SER A 48 -2.23 -5.06 -17.97
CA SER A 48 -3.13 -6.09 -17.43
C SER A 48 -2.40 -7.41 -17.18
N SER A 49 -1.63 -7.90 -18.16
CA SER A 49 -0.85 -9.14 -18.00
C SER A 49 0.28 -9.03 -16.97
N LEU A 50 0.93 -7.87 -16.87
CA LEU A 50 1.95 -7.62 -15.84
C LEU A 50 1.31 -7.53 -14.44
N LYS A 51 0.13 -6.93 -14.33
CA LYS A 51 -0.64 -6.84 -13.09
C LYS A 51 -0.97 -8.22 -12.54
N GLU A 52 -1.53 -9.10 -13.38
CA GLU A 52 -1.84 -10.48 -12.99
C GLU A 52 -0.58 -11.24 -12.56
N PHE A 53 0.50 -11.14 -13.32
CA PHE A 53 1.78 -11.79 -13.01
C PHE A 53 2.37 -11.29 -11.69
N ILE A 54 2.46 -9.98 -11.48
CA ILE A 54 3.05 -9.43 -10.24
C ILE A 54 2.16 -9.77 -9.03
N ARG A 55 0.82 -9.78 -9.18
CA ARG A 55 -0.11 -10.24 -8.14
C ARG A 55 0.10 -11.71 -7.76
N SER A 56 0.26 -12.60 -8.74
CA SER A 56 0.49 -14.02 -8.46
C SER A 56 1.83 -14.26 -7.77
N GLU A 57 2.88 -13.63 -8.27
CA GLU A 57 4.23 -13.78 -7.72
C GLU A 57 4.35 -13.14 -6.34
N SER A 58 3.78 -11.95 -6.12
CA SER A 58 3.82 -11.30 -4.80
C SER A 58 3.17 -12.18 -3.73
N LEU A 59 2.01 -12.76 -4.01
CA LEU A 59 1.33 -13.65 -3.06
C LEU A 59 2.17 -14.89 -2.74
N SER A 60 2.79 -15.49 -3.76
CA SER A 60 3.68 -16.65 -3.61
C SER A 60 4.90 -16.31 -2.75
N VAL A 61 5.54 -15.16 -3.02
CA VAL A 61 6.74 -14.71 -2.31
C VAL A 61 6.41 -14.33 -0.86
N ILE A 62 5.33 -13.59 -0.61
CA ILE A 62 4.90 -13.18 0.73
C ILE A 62 4.76 -14.38 1.66
N ARG A 63 4.17 -15.49 1.17
CA ARG A 63 4.07 -16.74 1.95
C ARG A 63 5.43 -17.34 2.27
N GLN A 64 6.41 -17.23 1.39
CA GLN A 64 7.75 -17.79 1.57
C GLN A 64 8.62 -16.95 2.51
N ILE A 65 8.41 -15.64 2.56
CA ILE A 65 9.19 -14.74 3.41
C ILE A 65 8.67 -14.65 4.83
N ALA A 66 7.49 -15.19 5.15
CA ALA A 66 6.88 -15.10 6.48
C ALA A 66 7.78 -15.60 7.63
N ALA A 67 8.67 -16.57 7.35
CA ALA A 67 9.63 -17.11 8.32
C ALA A 67 11.04 -16.47 8.24
N LYS A 68 11.24 -15.47 7.37
CA LYS A 68 12.53 -14.77 7.20
C LYS A 68 12.70 -13.65 8.23
N PRO A 69 13.93 -13.13 8.42
CA PRO A 69 14.15 -11.94 9.24
C PRO A 69 13.32 -10.75 8.75
N VAL A 70 12.92 -9.87 9.67
CA VAL A 70 12.03 -8.73 9.38
C VAL A 70 12.60 -7.81 8.30
N ASP A 71 13.91 -7.58 8.28
CA ASP A 71 14.58 -6.73 7.28
C ASP A 71 14.37 -7.28 5.86
N GLN A 72 14.46 -8.60 5.70
CA GLN A 72 14.21 -9.27 4.43
C GLN A 72 12.72 -9.23 4.06
N GLN A 73 11.83 -9.38 5.04
CA GLN A 73 10.39 -9.26 4.80
C GLN A 73 10.04 -7.86 4.28
N LEU A 74 10.53 -6.82 4.95
CA LEU A 74 10.26 -5.42 4.61
C LEU A 74 10.86 -5.03 3.26
N SER A 75 12.09 -5.46 2.97
CA SER A 75 12.72 -5.20 1.66
C SER A 75 11.90 -5.79 0.50
N VAL A 76 11.35 -6.99 0.68
CA VAL A 76 10.50 -7.64 -0.32
C VAL A 76 9.14 -6.94 -0.46
N LEU A 77 8.51 -6.56 0.66
CA LEU A 77 7.27 -5.80 0.63
C LEU A 77 7.46 -4.45 -0.07
N GLU A 78 8.53 -3.72 0.26
CA GLU A 78 8.87 -2.44 -0.36
C GLU A 78 9.05 -2.57 -1.87
N PHE A 79 9.75 -3.62 -2.32
CA PHE A 79 9.90 -3.91 -3.74
C PHE A 79 8.54 -4.04 -4.44
N PHE A 80 7.62 -4.84 -3.89
CA PHE A 80 6.32 -5.06 -4.52
C PHE A 80 5.41 -3.84 -4.42
N VAL A 81 5.46 -3.06 -3.33
CA VAL A 81 4.77 -1.76 -3.23
C VAL A 81 5.19 -0.86 -4.39
N ARG A 82 6.50 -0.73 -4.65
CA ARG A 82 7.02 0.07 -5.76
C ARG A 82 6.63 -0.50 -7.11
N ALA A 83 6.70 -1.82 -7.29
CA ALA A 83 6.27 -2.47 -8.53
C ALA A 83 4.78 -2.19 -8.82
N PHE A 84 3.91 -2.33 -7.83
CA PHE A 84 2.48 -2.05 -7.97
C PHE A 84 2.19 -0.57 -8.24
N ALA A 85 2.94 0.35 -7.62
CA ALA A 85 2.83 1.77 -7.93
C ALA A 85 3.18 2.05 -9.41
N ILE A 86 4.27 1.46 -9.92
CA ILE A 86 4.72 1.62 -11.32
C ILE A 86 3.65 1.10 -12.30
N ILE A 87 3.06 -0.08 -12.05
CA ILE A 87 2.01 -0.64 -12.91
C ILE A 87 0.61 -0.05 -12.64
N GLY A 88 0.48 0.89 -11.70
CA GLY A 88 -0.79 1.55 -11.34
C GLY A 88 -1.82 0.61 -10.72
N ASP A 89 -1.37 -0.41 -10.00
CA ASP A 89 -2.23 -1.28 -9.21
C ASP A 89 -2.40 -0.71 -7.80
N ILE A 90 -3.27 0.30 -7.68
CA ILE A 90 -3.46 1.05 -6.42
C ILE A 90 -3.88 0.12 -5.28
N GLU A 91 -4.80 -0.81 -5.52
CA GLU A 91 -5.30 -1.76 -4.53
C GLU A 91 -4.17 -2.63 -3.95
N SER A 92 -3.38 -3.29 -4.81
CA SER A 92 -2.29 -4.16 -4.34
C SER A 92 -1.13 -3.36 -3.74
N CYS A 93 -0.89 -2.14 -4.23
CA CYS A 93 0.07 -1.20 -3.64
C CYS A 93 -0.30 -0.86 -2.20
N LEU A 94 -1.53 -0.38 -1.97
CA LEU A 94 -2.01 0.01 -0.65
C LEU A 94 -2.12 -1.19 0.30
N ALA A 95 -2.56 -2.35 -0.19
CA ALA A 95 -2.62 -3.57 0.61
C ALA A 95 -1.24 -3.94 1.17
N LEU A 96 -0.20 -3.97 0.33
CA LEU A 96 1.15 -4.31 0.81
C LEU A 96 1.76 -3.22 1.68
N ARG A 97 1.44 -1.94 1.41
CA ARG A 97 1.88 -0.84 2.28
C ARG A 97 1.27 -0.96 3.67
N TYR A 98 -0.02 -1.31 3.76
CA TYR A 98 -0.70 -1.60 5.01
C TYR A 98 -0.02 -2.75 5.76
N GLU A 99 0.21 -3.89 5.10
CA GLU A 99 0.87 -5.04 5.71
C GLU A 99 2.28 -4.71 6.22
N ALA A 100 3.06 -3.92 5.48
CA ALA A 100 4.38 -3.49 5.91
C ALA A 100 4.34 -2.62 7.17
N LEU A 101 3.37 -1.69 7.26
CA LEU A 101 3.18 -0.85 8.44
C LEU A 101 2.72 -1.68 9.65
N VAL A 102 1.79 -2.63 9.47
CA VAL A 102 1.34 -3.54 10.54
C VAL A 102 2.49 -4.42 11.02
N LEU A 103 3.28 -4.99 10.11
CA LEU A 103 4.44 -5.83 10.45
C LEU A 103 5.45 -5.03 11.29
N ARG A 104 5.78 -3.82 10.87
CA ARG A 104 6.65 -2.90 11.60
C ARG A 104 6.11 -2.58 12.99
N GLU A 105 4.83 -2.23 13.09
CA GLU A 105 4.19 -1.92 14.36
C GLU A 105 4.27 -3.10 15.34
N HIS A 106 3.98 -4.32 14.86
CA HIS A 106 4.05 -5.52 15.68
C HIS A 106 5.48 -5.82 16.15
N LYS A 107 6.48 -5.65 15.28
CA LYS A 107 7.89 -5.93 15.59
C LYS A 107 8.57 -4.83 16.40
N SER A 108 8.00 -3.62 16.43
CA SER A 108 8.51 -2.47 17.20
C SER A 108 8.59 -2.74 18.71
N GLN A 109 7.78 -3.68 19.22
CA GLN A 109 7.83 -4.11 20.62
C GLN A 109 9.18 -4.72 21.03
N ILE A 110 9.90 -5.30 20.07
CA ILE A 110 11.21 -5.93 20.28
C ILE A 110 12.33 -5.04 19.71
N GLN A 111 12.05 -4.37 18.58
CA GLN A 111 13.02 -3.58 17.82
C GLN A 111 12.49 -2.16 17.60
N GLN A 112 12.84 -1.23 18.49
CA GLN A 112 12.30 0.13 18.49
C GLN A 112 12.47 0.90 17.16
N TRP A 113 13.53 0.63 16.40
CA TRP A 113 13.76 1.28 15.11
C TRP A 113 12.68 0.95 14.05
N LEU A 114 11.87 -0.08 14.28
CA LEU A 114 10.73 -0.43 13.42
C LEU A 114 9.46 0.37 13.75
N GLN A 115 9.46 1.16 14.83
CA GLN A 115 8.29 1.94 15.24
C GLN A 115 7.74 2.75 14.07
N VAL A 116 6.42 2.68 13.89
CA VAL A 116 5.72 3.47 12.88
C VAL A 116 5.25 4.77 13.52
N SER A 117 5.56 5.88 12.87
CA SER A 117 5.12 7.20 13.34
C SER A 117 3.64 7.44 13.03
N HIS A 118 3.01 8.34 13.79
CA HIS A 118 1.64 8.76 13.50
C HIS A 118 1.53 9.43 12.11
N LEU A 119 2.60 10.09 11.64
CA LEU A 119 2.65 10.71 10.31
C LEU A 119 2.64 9.68 9.18
N GLU A 120 3.33 8.56 9.34
CA GLU A 120 3.30 7.46 8.36
C GLU A 120 1.91 6.86 8.22
N TRP A 121 1.24 6.63 9.36
CA TRP A 121 -0.15 6.15 9.38
C TRP A 121 -1.14 7.17 8.82
N LEU A 122 -0.97 8.46 9.14
CA LEU A 122 -1.79 9.54 8.61
C LEU A 122 -1.63 9.66 7.08
N ASN A 123 -0.40 9.64 6.57
CA ASN A 123 -0.15 9.69 5.13
C ASN A 123 -0.77 8.50 4.39
N PHE A 124 -0.71 7.31 4.99
CA PHE A 124 -1.36 6.13 4.44
C PHE A 124 -2.90 6.25 4.49
N ALA A 125 -3.46 6.83 5.55
CA ALA A 125 -4.89 7.06 5.68
C ALA A 125 -5.40 8.05 4.61
N GLU A 126 -4.69 9.16 4.39
CA GLU A 126 -5.01 10.15 3.35
C GLU A 126 -5.03 9.51 1.96
N GLN A 127 -3.97 8.77 1.60
CA GLN A 127 -3.89 8.06 0.32
C GLN A 127 -4.98 7.01 0.14
N SER A 128 -5.32 6.28 1.21
CA SER A 128 -6.39 5.28 1.19
C SER A 128 -7.75 5.93 1.00
N LEU A 129 -7.99 7.08 1.64
CA LEU A 129 -9.23 7.85 1.51
C LEU A 129 -9.39 8.37 0.09
N GLU A 130 -8.36 9.02 -0.46
CA GLU A 130 -8.34 9.53 -1.84
C GLU A 130 -8.56 8.42 -2.88
N SER A 131 -8.13 7.20 -2.56
CA SER A 131 -8.28 6.03 -3.41
C SER A 131 -9.60 5.27 -3.20
N GLY A 132 -10.50 5.75 -2.34
CA GLY A 132 -11.81 5.15 -2.09
C GLY A 132 -11.84 3.98 -1.10
N PHE A 133 -10.71 3.65 -0.44
CA PHE A 133 -10.61 2.56 0.53
C PHE A 133 -10.96 3.05 1.95
N TYR A 134 -12.18 3.52 2.14
CA TYR A 134 -12.60 4.27 3.34
C TYR A 134 -12.47 3.48 4.65
N ALA A 135 -12.84 2.19 4.66
CA ALA A 135 -12.71 1.36 5.87
C ALA A 135 -11.24 1.19 6.31
N ILE A 136 -10.33 1.05 5.34
CA ILE A 136 -8.90 0.95 5.59
C ILE A 136 -8.32 2.30 6.03
N ALA A 137 -8.77 3.40 5.43
CA ALA A 137 -8.41 4.75 5.86
C ALA A 137 -8.79 5.01 7.33
N ALA A 138 -10.01 4.66 7.73
CA ALA A 138 -10.47 4.79 9.12
C ALA A 138 -9.61 3.95 10.09
N LYS A 139 -9.27 2.71 9.71
CA LYS A 139 -8.40 1.84 10.52
C LYS A 139 -6.98 2.41 10.65
N ALA A 140 -6.44 3.02 9.60
CA ALA A 140 -5.15 3.69 9.64
C ALA A 140 -5.16 4.92 10.57
N CYS A 141 -6.27 5.67 10.63
CA CYS A 141 -6.45 6.72 11.63
C CYS A 141 -6.37 6.18 13.06
N ASP A 142 -6.96 5.01 13.34
CA ASP A 142 -6.87 4.39 14.66
C ASP A 142 -5.43 4.07 15.06
N TYR A 143 -4.63 3.55 14.12
CA TYR A 143 -3.19 3.36 14.35
C TYR A 143 -2.46 4.69 14.59
N ALA A 144 -2.75 5.74 13.80
CA ALA A 144 -2.13 7.05 13.98
C ALA A 144 -2.41 7.65 15.38
N LEU A 145 -3.66 7.55 15.85
CA LEU A 145 -4.04 7.98 17.21
C LEU A 145 -3.34 7.16 18.30
N SER A 146 -3.20 5.84 18.08
CA SER A 146 -2.48 4.97 19.01
C SER A 146 -1.00 5.36 19.14
N CYS A 147 -0.35 5.71 18.03
CA CYS A 147 1.03 6.19 18.01
C CYS A 147 1.19 7.50 18.82
N LEU A 148 0.25 8.44 18.70
CA LEU A 148 0.25 9.68 19.50
C LEU A 148 0.08 9.41 20.99
N GLY A 149 -0.83 8.50 21.36
CA GLY A 149 -1.04 8.10 22.75
C GLY A 149 0.20 7.48 23.40
N ARG A 150 1.03 6.76 22.62
CA ARG A 150 2.31 6.21 23.10
C ARG A 150 3.35 7.30 23.39
N ASN A 151 3.38 8.35 22.58
CA ASN A 151 4.35 9.43 22.71
C ASN A 151 3.97 10.44 23.81
N GLY A 152 2.69 10.63 24.10
CA GLY A 152 2.22 11.55 25.17
C GLY A 152 2.50 11.08 26.60
N VAL A 153 2.85 9.81 26.82
CA VAL A 153 3.22 9.26 28.15
C VAL A 153 4.67 9.59 28.52
N ALA A 154 5.52 9.90 27.52
CA ALA A 154 6.89 10.35 27.73
C ALA A 154 6.92 11.88 27.85
N GLU A 155 6.79 12.40 29.08
CA GLU A 155 6.98 13.81 29.50
C GLU A 155 7.14 14.85 28.36
N SER A 156 6.05 15.19 27.67
CA SER A 156 6.10 16.16 26.55
C SER A 156 6.13 17.60 27.04
N LYS A 157 6.95 18.45 26.41
CA LYS A 157 6.96 19.90 26.64
C LYS A 157 5.64 20.54 26.17
N THR A 158 5.28 21.69 26.70
CA THR A 158 4.01 22.40 26.39
C THR A 158 3.77 22.63 24.90
N ASP A 159 4.82 22.88 24.10
CA ASP A 159 4.68 23.16 22.66
C ASP A 159 4.35 21.88 21.86
N GLU A 160 4.96 20.74 22.20
CA GLU A 160 4.65 19.43 21.59
C GLU A 160 3.21 18.99 21.89
N TRP A 161 2.67 19.39 23.04
CA TRP A 161 1.29 19.09 23.41
C TRP A 161 0.27 19.79 22.50
N PHE A 162 0.49 21.08 22.17
CA PHE A 162 -0.39 21.81 21.26
C PHE A 162 -0.32 21.29 19.82
N GLU A 163 0.87 20.93 19.34
CA GLU A 163 1.03 20.29 18.03
C GLU A 163 0.32 18.93 17.98
N ASN A 164 0.48 18.10 19.01
CA ASN A 164 -0.21 16.82 19.12
C ASN A 164 -1.74 16.99 19.14
N LEU A 165 -2.26 18.06 19.73
CA LEU A 165 -3.70 18.35 19.73
C LEU A 165 -4.21 18.67 18.31
N GLN A 166 -3.50 19.50 17.56
CA GLN A 166 -3.86 19.82 16.16
C GLN A 166 -3.78 18.58 15.27
N VAL A 167 -2.74 17.76 15.42
CA VAL A 167 -2.60 16.51 14.68
C VAL A 167 -3.72 15.52 15.04
N THR A 168 -4.09 15.43 16.32
CA THR A 168 -5.20 14.60 16.80
C THR A 168 -6.53 15.02 16.17
N GLU A 169 -6.80 16.34 16.13
CA GLU A 169 -8.00 16.88 15.48
C GLU A 169 -8.02 16.52 13.98
N LYS A 170 -6.89 16.70 13.28
CA LYS A 170 -6.76 16.33 11.88
C LYS A 170 -7.05 14.84 11.64
N ILE A 171 -6.49 13.95 12.47
CA ILE A 171 -6.71 12.50 12.34
C ILE A 171 -8.19 12.16 12.60
N ASN A 172 -8.82 12.75 13.61
CA ASN A 172 -10.23 12.54 13.92
C ASN A 172 -11.15 13.02 12.79
N ASN A 173 -10.87 14.18 12.21
CA ASN A 173 -11.62 14.70 11.07
C ASN A 173 -11.53 13.74 9.87
N LEU A 174 -10.32 13.29 9.53
CA LEU A 174 -10.10 12.31 8.45
C LEU A 174 -10.85 10.99 8.72
N LYS A 175 -10.78 10.49 9.96
CA LYS A 175 -11.49 9.27 10.39
C LYS A 175 -13.00 9.41 10.23
N ASN A 176 -13.57 10.52 10.69
CA ASN A 176 -15.01 10.78 10.60
C ASN A 176 -15.45 10.87 9.12
N SER A 177 -14.68 11.55 8.27
CA SER A 177 -14.94 11.57 6.82
C SER A 177 -14.90 10.18 6.22
N ALA A 178 -13.89 9.37 6.55
CA ALA A 178 -13.78 7.99 6.08
C ALA A 178 -14.98 7.13 6.51
N LEU A 179 -15.40 7.22 7.77
CA LEU A 179 -16.54 6.45 8.28
C LEU A 179 -17.86 6.86 7.61
N THR A 180 -18.10 8.17 7.42
CA THR A 180 -19.28 8.67 6.72
C THR A 180 -19.32 8.16 5.27
N LEU A 181 -18.19 8.23 4.56
CA LEU A 181 -18.11 7.73 3.19
C LEU A 181 -18.29 6.21 3.11
N ALA A 182 -17.69 5.46 4.03
CA ALA A 182 -17.88 4.01 4.12
C ALA A 182 -19.36 3.64 4.33
N ALA A 183 -20.07 4.36 5.21
CA ALA A 183 -21.49 4.14 5.47
C ALA A 183 -22.34 4.45 4.23
N SER A 184 -22.10 5.58 3.56
CA SER A 184 -22.84 5.97 2.35
C SER A 184 -22.67 4.96 1.20
N HIS A 185 -21.46 4.44 1.01
CA HIS A 185 -21.19 3.43 -0.03
C HIS A 185 -21.78 2.05 0.28
N SER A 186 -22.02 1.74 1.55
CA SER A 186 -22.72 0.50 1.96
C SER A 186 -24.25 0.58 1.84
N GLY A 187 -24.82 1.79 1.70
CA GLY A 187 -26.26 2.01 1.61
C GLY A 187 -26.84 1.93 0.19
N THR A 188 -26.01 2.02 -0.85
CA THR A 188 -26.46 2.05 -2.26
C THR A 188 -26.81 0.68 -2.84
N ASP A 189 -26.38 -0.43 -2.24
CA ASP A 189 -26.73 -1.78 -2.73
C ASP A 189 -28.11 -2.27 -2.23
N SER A 190 -28.70 -1.62 -1.23
CA SER A 190 -30.01 -2.01 -0.68
C SER A 190 -31.19 -1.42 -1.43
N GLU A 191 -31.02 -0.31 -2.14
CA GLU A 191 -32.14 0.43 -2.77
C GLU A 191 -32.47 -0.03 -4.21
N ILE A 192 -31.63 -0.89 -4.81
CA ILE A 192 -31.83 -1.40 -6.17
C ILE A 192 -32.66 -2.70 -6.18
N LEU A 193 -32.75 -3.43 -5.05
CA LEU A 193 -33.50 -4.69 -4.96
C LEU A 193 -35.01 -4.53 -4.68
N GLU A 194 -35.49 -3.33 -4.35
CA GLU A 194 -36.94 -3.11 -4.11
C GLU A 194 -37.73 -2.65 -5.35
N LYS A 195 -37.08 -2.39 -6.50
CA LYS A 195 -37.77 -1.94 -7.72
C LYS A 195 -38.01 -3.00 -8.80
N GLU A 196 -37.59 -4.24 -8.60
CA GLU A 196 -37.89 -5.35 -9.53
C GLU A 196 -39.06 -6.26 -9.09
N ASN A 197 -39.71 -5.97 -7.95
CA ASN A 197 -40.84 -6.76 -7.44
C ASN A 197 -42.15 -5.96 -7.25
N SER A 198 -42.44 -4.98 -8.11
CA SER A 198 -43.76 -4.32 -8.17
C SER A 198 -44.29 -4.17 -9.58
#